data_AF-A0A1G6S047-F1
#
_entry.id   AF-A0A1G6S047-F1
#
_cell.length_a   1.000
_cell.length_b   1.000
_cell.length_c   1.000
_cell.angle_alpha   90.00
_cell.angle_beta   90.00
_cell.angle_gamma   90.00
#
_symmetry.space_group_name_H-M   'P 1'
#
loop_
_entity.id
_entity.type
_entity.pdbx_description
1 polymer ?
#
loop_
_entity_poly.entity_id
_entity_poly.type
_entity_poly.pdbx_seq_one_letter_code
_entity_poly.pdbx_strand_id
1 'polypeptide(L)' 'MTGESQLREKLRKIEALFVGAGTAGERLAAEAALRRVRARVEELARHDPPIEQQFSLPDQWSRHLFLA' A
#
# COMPACT_ATOMS: atom_id res chain seq x y z
N MET A 1 4.06 -17.59 1.65
CA MET A 1 3.05 -17.03 0.72
C MET A 1 1.79 -16.46 1.39
N THR A 2 1.64 -16.49 2.72
CA THR A 2 0.39 -16.08 3.40
C THR A 2 0.35 -14.64 3.92
N GLY A 3 1.49 -13.99 4.17
CA GLY A 3 1.54 -12.67 4.81
C GLY A 3 1.11 -11.49 3.91
N GLU A 4 1.62 -11.44 2.67
CA GLU A 4 1.40 -10.29 1.78
C GLU A 4 -0.04 -10.20 1.28
N SER A 5 -0.62 -11.31 0.84
CA SER A 5 -2.03 -11.36 0.40
C SER A 5 -2.99 -11.00 1.53
N GLN A 6 -2.74 -11.48 2.76
CA GLN A 6 -3.54 -11.12 3.93
C GLN A 6 -3.39 -9.64 4.31
N LEU A 7 -2.21 -9.06 4.13
CA LEU A 7 -1.98 -7.64 4.34
C LEU A 7 -2.74 -6.79 3.31
N ARG A 8 -2.66 -7.14 2.02
CA ARG A 8 -3.42 -6.48 0.94
C ARG A 8 -4.92 -6.54 1.17
N GLU A 9 -5.43 -7.69 1.60
CA GLU A 9 -6.85 -7.88 1.95
C GLU A 9 -7.28 -6.95 3.10
N LYS A 10 -6.45 -6.84 4.15
CA LYS A 10 -6.69 -5.93 5.28
C LYS A 10 -6.68 -4.47 4.84
N LEU A 11 -5.73 -4.07 3.98
CA LEU A 11 -5.65 -2.70 3.45
C LEU A 11 -6.89 -2.36 2.62
N ARG A 12 -7.33 -3.26 1.74
CA ARG A 12 -8.54 -3.07 0.92
C ARG A 12 -9.80 -2.89 1.79
N LYS A 13 -9.91 -3.62 2.91
CA LYS A 13 -11.02 -3.45 3.87
C LYS A 13 -10.98 -2.11 4.59
N ILE A 14 -9.80 -1.63 4.96
CA ILE A 14 -9.62 -0.30 5.56
C ILE A 14 -10.00 0.79 4.57
N GLU A 15 -9.61 0.66 3.30
CA GLU A 15 -9.96 1.58 2.22
C GLU A 15 -11.48 1.61 1.97
N ALA A 16 -12.14 0.46 1.93
CA ALA A 16 -13.59 0.38 1.79
C ALA A 16 -14.34 1.05 2.96
N LEU A 17 -13.85 0.88 4.19
CA LEU A 17 -14.38 1.60 5.37
C LEU A 17 -14.15 3.10 5.28
N PHE A 18 -13.01 3.54 4.73
CA PHE A 18 -12.68 4.96 4.56
C PHE A 18 -13.59 5.64 3.52
N VAL A 19 -13.84 4.98 2.39
CA VAL A 19 -14.69 5.49 1.29
C VAL A 19 -16.16 5.61 1.72
N GLY A 20 -16.62 4.77 2.65
CA GLY A 20 -17.98 4.78 3.18
C GLY A 20 -18.22 5.69 4.40
N ALA A 21 -17.19 6.36 4.93
CA ALA A 21 -17.29 7.15 6.16
C ALA A 21 -18.11 8.44 5.95
N GLY A 22 -19.38 8.45 6.37
CA GLY A 22 -20.29 9.58 6.22
C GLY A 22 -20.32 10.54 7.41
N THR A 23 -19.82 10.11 8.58
CA THR A 23 -19.90 10.86 9.84
C THR A 23 -18.52 11.31 10.36
N ALA A 24 -18.49 12.34 11.20
CA ALA A 24 -17.26 12.88 11.78
C ALA A 24 -16.48 11.85 12.62
N GLY A 25 -17.19 10.98 13.35
CA GLY A 25 -16.58 9.90 14.13
C GLY A 25 -15.92 8.84 13.25
N GLU A 26 -16.54 8.47 12.12
CA GLU A 26 -15.96 7.53 11.17
C GLU A 26 -14.71 8.11 10.50
N ARG A 27 -14.72 9.39 10.15
CA ARG A 27 -13.54 10.07 9.58
C ARG A 27 -12.34 10.07 10.53
N LEU A 28 -12.57 10.34 11.82
CA LEU A 28 -11.53 10.27 12.87
C LEU A 28 -11.00 8.84 13.06
N ALA A 29 -11.89 7.85 13.07
CA ALA A 29 -11.50 6.45 13.18
C ALA A 29 -10.68 5.99 11.98
N ALA A 30 -11.06 6.42 10.78
CA ALA A 30 -10.37 6.10 9.54
C ALA A 30 -8.99 6.76 9.46
N GLU A 31 -8.86 8.01 9.91
CA GLU A 31 -7.58 8.69 10.05
C GLU A 31 -6.65 7.98 11.06
N ALA A 32 -7.19 7.55 12.20
CA ALA A 32 -6.45 6.77 13.19
C ALA A 32 -5.99 5.42 12.62
N ALA A 33 -6.82 4.75 11.81
CA ALA A 33 -6.44 3.52 11.12
C ALA A 33 -5.30 3.75 10.11
N LEU A 34 -5.39 4.82 9.31
CA LEU A 34 -4.34 5.20 8.35
C LEU A 34 -3.00 5.45 9.05
N ARG A 35 -3.00 6.15 10.19
CA ARG A 35 -1.78 6.37 10.98
C ARG A 35 -1.14 5.06 11.44
N ARG A 36 -1.93 4.08 11.89
CA ARG A 36 -1.42 2.76 12.32
C ARG A 36 -0.80 1.98 11.16
N VAL A 37 -1.45 2.02 9.98
CA VAL A 37 -0.92 1.36 8.78
C VAL A 37 0.41 1.98 8.38
N ARG A 38 0.52 3.31 8.34
CA ARG A 38 1.77 4.01 8.01
C ARG A 38 2.90 3.65 8.98
N ALA A 39 2.63 3.71 10.29
CA ALA A 39 3.62 3.34 11.30
C ALA A 39 4.10 1.89 11.13
N ARG A 40 3.20 0.95 10.79
CA ARG A 40 3.56 -0.44 10.55
C ARG A 40 4.39 -0.61 9.27
N VAL A 41 4.07 0.13 8.20
CA VAL A 41 4.86 0.11 6.97
C VAL A 41 6.27 0.67 7.21
N GLU A 42 6.39 1.78 7.94
CA GLU A 42 7.70 2.34 8.31
C GLU A 42 8.51 1.38 9.17
N GLU A 43 7.87 0.67 10.10
CA GLU A 43 8.53 -0.36 10.90
C GLU A 43 9.03 -1.51 10.04
N LEU A 44 8.21 -2.01 9.12
CA LEU A 44 8.62 -3.06 8.18
C LEU A 44 9.76 -2.58 7.28
N ALA A 45 9.72 -1.35 6.78
CA ALA A 45 10.76 -0.76 5.95
C ALA A 45 12.11 -0.60 6.68
N ARG A 46 12.11 -0.49 8.03
CA ARG A 46 13.36 -0.52 8.82
C ARG A 46 13.98 -1.91 8.88
N HIS A 47 13.16 -2.95 8.88
CA HIS A 47 13.62 -4.34 8.97
C HIS A 47 13.92 -4.96 7.60
N ASP A 48 13.25 -4.48 6.57
CA ASP A 48 13.40 -4.91 5.17
C ASP A 48 13.47 -3.64 4.30
N PRO A 49 14.66 -3.01 4.21
CA PRO A 49 14.82 -1.77 3.47
C PRO A 49 14.56 -1.99 1.98
N PRO A 50 13.91 -1.02 1.29
CA PRO A 50 13.65 -1.15 -0.13
C PRO A 50 14.98 -1.29 -0.90
N ILE A 51 15.02 -2.23 -1.83
CA ILE A 51 16.13 -2.43 -2.74
C ILE A 51 15.86 -1.63 -4.01
N GLU A 52 16.77 -0.73 -4.36
CA GLU A 52 16.71 -0.05 -5.65
C GLU A 52 16.97 -1.05 -6.78
N GLN A 53 16.06 -1.10 -7.75
CA GLN A 53 16.21 -1.90 -8.95
C GLN A 53 16.30 -1.00 -10.17
N GLN A 54 17.38 -1.15 -10.94
CA GLN A 54 17.57 -0.46 -12.20
C GLN A 54 17.23 -1.40 -13.35
N PHE A 55 16.29 -0.99 -14.21
CA PHE A 55 15.93 -1.72 -15.41
C PHE A 55 16.36 -0.92 -16.64
N SER A 56 16.96 -1.60 -17.62
CA SER A 56 17.27 -1.04 -18.93
C SER A 56 16.40 -1.73 -19.97
N LEU A 57 15.58 -0.95 -20.66
CA LEU A 57 14.60 -1.46 -21.63
C LEU A 57 15.05 -1.05 -23.04
N PRO A 58 15.44 -2.03 -23.89
CA PRO A 58 16.16 -1.75 -25.14
C PRO A 58 15.30 -1.05 -26.19
N ASP A 59 13.99 -1.22 -26.14
CA ASP A 59 13.06 -0.72 -27.16
C ASP A 59 11.80 -0.09 -26.54
N GLN A 60 11.04 0.63 -27.38
CA GLN A 60 9.84 1.35 -26.93
C GLN A 60 8.71 0.41 -26.50
N TRP A 61 8.61 -0.78 -27.10
CA TRP A 61 7.53 -1.72 -26.79
C TRP A 61 7.74 -2.32 -25.41
N SER A 62 8.97 -2.70 -25.08
CA SER A 62 9.37 -3.15 -23.74
C SER A 62 9.08 -2.10 -22.66
N ARG A 63 9.25 -0.80 -22.98
CA ARG A 63 8.87 0.31 -22.08
C ARG A 63 7.37 0.43 -21.87
N HIS A 64 6.57 0.32 -22.93
CA HIS A 64 5.11 0.36 -22.79
C HIS A 64 4.59 -0.83 -21.99
N LEU A 65 5.16 -2.03 -22.19
CA LEU A 65 4.78 -3.21 -21.44
C LEU A 65 5.15 -3.12 -19.96
N PHE A 66 6.29 -2.51 -19.61
CA PHE A 66 6.72 -2.37 -18.22
C PHE A 66 5.83 -1.40 -17.41
N LEU A 67 5.15 -0.45 -18.07
CA LEU A 67 4.29 0.54 -17.43
C LEU A 67 2.80 0.14 -17.37
N ALA A 68 2.40 -0.87 -18.13
CA ALA A 68 1.01 -1.35 -18.23
C ALA A 68 0.61 -2.24 -17.04
#